data_AF-A0A1Z7ZCW8-F1
#
_entry.id   AF-A0A1Z7ZCW8-F1
#
_cell.length_a   1.000
_cell.length_b   1.000
_cell.length_c   1.000
_cell.angle_alpha   90.00
_cell.angle_beta   90.00
_cell.angle_gamma   90.00
#
_symmetry.space_group_name_H-M   'P 1'
#
loop_
_entity.id
_entity.type
_entity.pdbx_description
1 polymer ?
#
loop_
_entity_poly.entity_id
_entity_poly.type
_entity_poly.pdbx_seq_one_letter_code
_entity_poly.pdbx_strand_id
1 'polypeptide(L)'
;MRWDEIDSQVCSVARTLSMVGDRWTMLILRDCFLGVTRFTDFQKSLGITKHRLSDRLTKLVDSEILKKQVYDTNYGRYEYKLTKKGLEFYPVMMSLVAWGDKWATDEDGAPLEYIHKPCGNKMQVATQCNHCDEPVTAFTITPILGPGILEKAKRGELVDFDNQDIYKSIKQ
;
A
#
# COMPACT_ATOMS: atom_id res chain seq x y z
N MET A 1 3.28 -22.27 2.08
CA MET A 1 2.62 -21.14 2.76
C MET A 1 1.23 -20.99 2.15
N ARG A 2 0.16 -21.04 2.97
CA ARG A 2 -1.20 -20.75 2.48
C ARG A 2 -1.43 -19.24 2.58
N TRP A 3 -1.99 -18.65 1.52
CA TRP A 3 -2.23 -17.20 1.45
C TRP A 3 -3.19 -16.69 2.53
N ASP A 4 -4.04 -17.58 3.08
CA ASP A 4 -5.07 -17.25 4.06
C ASP A 4 -4.53 -17.05 5.49
N GLU A 5 -3.24 -17.31 5.74
CA GLU A 5 -2.60 -17.17 7.07
C GLU A 5 -1.56 -16.04 7.10
N ILE A 6 -1.51 -15.20 6.06
CA ILE A 6 -0.50 -14.13 5.86
C ILE A 6 -0.65 -12.99 6.89
N ASP A 7 -1.87 -12.72 7.35
CA ASP A 7 -2.19 -11.72 8.36
C ASP A 7 -1.63 -12.07 9.76
N SER A 8 -1.52 -13.36 10.08
CA SER A 8 -0.97 -13.87 11.33
C SER A 8 0.57 -13.85 11.39
N GLN A 9 1.24 -13.58 10.26
CA GLN A 9 2.70 -13.59 10.16
C GLN A 9 3.33 -12.47 10.97
N VAL A 10 4.57 -12.63 11.43
CA VAL A 10 5.29 -11.56 12.16
C VAL A 10 5.78 -10.46 11.21
N CYS A 11 5.95 -10.76 9.93
CA CYS A 11 6.44 -9.83 8.91
C CYS A 11 5.41 -8.75 8.56
N SER A 12 5.77 -7.47 8.75
CA SER A 12 4.90 -6.33 8.41
C SER A 12 4.56 -6.26 6.92
N VAL A 13 5.48 -6.64 6.04
CA VAL A 13 5.21 -6.68 4.58
C VAL A 13 4.13 -7.70 4.26
N ALA A 14 4.21 -8.89 4.87
CA ALA A 14 3.22 -9.94 4.70
C ALA A 14 1.84 -9.45 5.16
N ARG A 15 1.73 -8.90 6.37
CA ARG A 15 0.47 -8.32 6.89
C ARG A 15 -0.09 -7.22 6.00
N THR A 16 0.76 -6.36 5.44
CA THR A 16 0.32 -5.33 4.50
C THR A 16 -0.23 -5.95 3.21
N LEU A 17 0.45 -6.98 2.68
CA LEU A 17 0.00 -7.67 1.47
C LEU A 17 -1.30 -8.47 1.66
N SER A 18 -1.66 -8.91 2.87
CA SER A 18 -3.00 -9.49 3.06
C SER A 18 -4.12 -8.45 2.91
N MET A 19 -3.83 -7.17 3.19
CA MET A 19 -4.78 -6.06 3.04
C MET A 19 -4.82 -5.52 1.60
N VAL A 20 -3.66 -5.38 0.94
CA VAL A 20 -3.54 -4.65 -0.35
C VAL A 20 -2.92 -5.43 -1.50
N GLY A 21 -2.46 -6.66 -1.27
CA GLY A 21 -1.58 -7.41 -2.19
C GLY A 21 -2.24 -8.03 -3.43
N ASP A 22 -3.43 -7.57 -3.82
CA ASP A 22 -4.04 -7.98 -5.09
C ASP A 22 -4.04 -6.86 -6.12
N ARG A 23 -4.01 -7.25 -7.40
CA ARG A 23 -3.91 -6.33 -8.55
C ARG A 23 -4.97 -5.22 -8.55
N TRP A 24 -6.19 -5.50 -8.11
CA TRP A 24 -7.29 -4.55 -8.21
C TRP A 24 -7.31 -3.56 -7.05
N THR A 25 -6.92 -3.99 -5.86
CA THR A 25 -6.88 -3.12 -4.68
C THR A 25 -6.01 -1.89 -4.90
N MET A 26 -4.81 -2.05 -5.47
CA MET A 26 -3.95 -0.91 -5.76
C MET A 26 -4.56 0.06 -6.80
N LEU A 27 -5.28 -0.45 -7.79
CA LEU A 27 -5.96 0.39 -8.78
C LEU A 27 -7.19 1.10 -8.19
N ILE A 28 -7.93 0.45 -7.29
CA ILE A 28 -9.03 1.08 -6.53
C ILE A 28 -8.46 2.21 -5.66
N LEU A 29 -7.37 1.97 -4.94
CA LEU A 29 -6.73 3.00 -4.09
C LEU A 29 -6.20 4.16 -4.93
N ARG A 30 -5.61 3.91 -6.10
CA ARG A 30 -5.22 4.96 -7.06
C ARG A 30 -6.42 5.83 -7.41
N ASP A 31 -7.53 5.22 -7.80
CA ASP A 31 -8.77 5.92 -8.16
C ASP A 31 -9.32 6.72 -6.97
N CYS A 32 -9.25 6.19 -5.74
CA CYS A 32 -9.61 6.93 -4.52
C CYS A 32 -8.77 8.20 -4.33
N PHE A 33 -7.45 8.13 -4.54
CA PHE A 33 -6.56 9.29 -4.45
C PHE A 33 -6.83 10.32 -5.56
N LEU A 34 -7.34 9.87 -6.71
CA LEU A 34 -7.83 10.74 -7.79
C LEU A 34 -9.26 11.26 -7.56
N GLY A 35 -9.88 10.95 -6.42
CA GLY A 35 -11.18 11.47 -6.01
C GLY A 35 -12.38 10.63 -6.43
N VAL A 36 -12.17 9.45 -7.01
CA VAL A 36 -13.25 8.49 -7.30
C VAL A 36 -13.76 7.91 -6.00
N THR A 37 -15.08 7.93 -5.81
CA THR A 37 -15.71 7.52 -4.54
C THR A 37 -16.94 6.65 -4.72
N ARG A 38 -17.51 6.56 -5.93
CA ARG A 38 -18.75 5.82 -6.20
C ARG A 38 -18.45 4.51 -6.88
N PHE A 39 -19.24 3.48 -6.55
CA PHE A 39 -19.10 2.14 -7.10
C PHE A 39 -19.13 2.12 -8.64
N THR A 40 -20.07 2.83 -9.25
CA THR A 40 -20.22 2.89 -10.71
C THR A 40 -19.00 3.52 -11.40
N ASP A 41 -18.38 4.50 -10.74
CA ASP A 41 -17.24 5.22 -11.29
C ASP A 41 -15.98 4.35 -11.23
N PHE A 42 -15.77 3.61 -10.12
CA PHE A 42 -14.74 2.57 -10.06
C PHE A 42 -14.96 1.49 -11.13
N GLN A 43 -16.20 1.02 -11.30
CA GLN A 43 -16.51 -0.02 -12.28
C GLN A 43 -16.21 0.47 -13.71
N LYS A 44 -16.57 1.72 -14.02
CA LYS A 44 -16.32 2.34 -15.33
C LYS A 44 -14.82 2.55 -15.57
N SER A 45 -14.09 3.01 -14.57
CA SER A 45 -12.65 3.27 -14.64
C SER A 45 -11.83 1.99 -14.83
N LEU A 46 -12.16 0.94 -14.06
CA LEU A 46 -11.33 -0.28 -13.98
C LEU A 46 -11.77 -1.40 -14.92
N GLY A 47 -13.00 -1.35 -15.45
CA GLY A 47 -13.55 -2.39 -16.32
C GLY A 47 -13.73 -3.76 -15.64
N ILE A 48 -13.73 -3.81 -14.30
CA ILE A 48 -13.85 -5.05 -13.54
C ILE A 48 -15.28 -5.49 -13.31
N THR A 49 -15.46 -6.78 -13.03
CA THR A 49 -16.77 -7.33 -12.67
C THR A 49 -17.27 -6.73 -11.35
N LYS A 50 -18.60 -6.55 -11.24
CA LYS A 50 -19.24 -6.03 -10.02
C LYS A 50 -18.90 -6.86 -8.80
N HIS A 51 -18.89 -8.19 -8.93
CA HIS A 51 -18.53 -9.10 -7.85
C HIS A 51 -17.12 -8.81 -7.35
N ARG A 52 -16.13 -8.75 -8.25
CA ARG A 52 -14.73 -8.50 -7.86
C ARG A 52 -14.53 -7.12 -7.25
N LEU A 53 -15.19 -6.09 -7.78
CA LEU A 53 -15.16 -4.76 -7.19
C LEU A 53 -15.77 -4.76 -5.78
N SER A 54 -16.92 -5.41 -5.61
CA SER A 54 -17.59 -5.52 -4.32
C SER A 54 -16.70 -6.21 -3.28
N ASP A 55 -16.11 -7.36 -3.63
CA ASP A 55 -15.22 -8.10 -2.74
C ASP A 55 -14.05 -7.24 -2.25
N ARG A 56 -13.46 -6.46 -3.15
CA ARG A 56 -12.28 -5.63 -2.85
C ARG A 56 -12.63 -4.39 -2.04
N LEU A 57 -13.74 -3.73 -2.35
CA LEU A 57 -14.23 -2.62 -1.55
C LEU A 57 -14.62 -3.07 -0.15
N THR A 58 -15.26 -4.24 -0.01
CA THR A 58 -15.56 -4.84 1.31
C THR A 58 -14.27 -5.08 2.09
N LYS A 59 -13.27 -5.75 1.51
CA LYS A 59 -11.97 -5.97 2.18
C LYS A 59 -11.27 -4.69 2.64
N LEU A 60 -11.31 -3.64 1.82
CA LEU A 60 -10.75 -2.34 2.16
C LEU A 60 -11.52 -1.64 3.28
N VAL A 61 -12.83 -1.84 3.37
CA VAL A 61 -13.68 -1.36 4.46
C VAL A 61 -13.41 -2.14 5.74
N ASP A 62 -13.36 -3.46 5.67
CA ASP A 62 -13.06 -4.35 6.81
C ASP A 62 -11.66 -4.09 7.38
N SER A 63 -10.71 -3.72 6.51
CA SER A 63 -9.35 -3.32 6.90
C SER A 63 -9.25 -1.86 7.39
N GLU A 64 -10.37 -1.14 7.47
CA GLU A 64 -10.46 0.28 7.85
C GLU A 64 -9.62 1.22 6.98
N ILE A 65 -9.28 0.82 5.75
CA ILE A 65 -8.59 1.67 4.77
C ILE A 65 -9.60 2.60 4.10
N LEU A 66 -10.78 2.08 3.80
CA LEU A 66 -11.92 2.84 3.33
C LEU A 66 -13.03 2.83 4.39
N LYS A 67 -13.91 3.83 4.34
CA LYS A 67 -15.21 3.81 5.00
C LYS A 67 -16.30 3.89 3.95
N LYS A 68 -17.36 3.10 4.13
CA LYS A 68 -18.58 3.15 3.33
C LYS A 68 -19.59 4.03 4.04
N GLN A 69 -20.01 5.13 3.41
CA GLN A 69 -20.99 6.06 3.99
C GLN A 69 -22.09 6.41 2.99
N VAL A 70 -23.29 6.69 3.50
CA VAL A 70 -24.42 7.14 2.68
C VAL A 70 -24.15 8.59 2.28
N TYR A 71 -24.20 8.89 0.98
CA TYR A 71 -24.14 10.27 0.48
C TYR A 71 -25.49 10.78 -0.01
N ASP A 72 -26.45 9.87 -0.18
CA ASP A 72 -27.82 10.19 -0.58
C ASP A 72 -28.78 9.26 0.17
N THR A 73 -29.34 9.77 1.26
CA THR A 73 -30.22 9.04 2.17
C THR A 73 -31.56 8.70 1.51
N ASN A 74 -32.02 9.52 0.57
CA ASN A 74 -33.31 9.31 -0.10
C ASN A 74 -33.27 8.13 -1.07
N TYR A 75 -32.11 7.84 -1.66
CA TYR A 75 -31.93 6.76 -2.64
C TYR A 75 -31.00 5.64 -2.17
N GLY A 76 -30.59 5.65 -0.90
CA GLY A 76 -29.70 4.64 -0.32
C GLY A 76 -28.37 4.49 -1.06
N ARG A 77 -27.80 5.61 -1.56
CA ARG A 77 -26.56 5.57 -2.34
C ARG A 77 -25.35 5.74 -1.44
N TYR A 78 -24.33 4.92 -1.70
CA TYR A 78 -23.11 4.85 -0.90
C TYR A 78 -21.90 5.36 -1.68
N GLU A 79 -20.99 5.98 -0.94
CA GLU A 79 -19.65 6.32 -1.39
C GLU A 79 -18.61 5.67 -0.47
N TYR A 80 -17.42 5.51 -1.02
CA TYR A 80 -16.24 4.97 -0.35
C TYR A 80 -15.23 6.09 -0.21
N LYS A 81 -14.80 6.38 1.02
CA LYS A 81 -13.82 7.43 1.33
C LYS A 81 -12.62 6.84 2.03
N LEU A 82 -11.43 7.36 1.73
CA LEU A 82 -10.23 7.04 2.49
C LEU A 82 -10.41 7.45 3.96
N THR A 83 -10.04 6.56 4.87
CA THR A 83 -9.88 6.87 6.29
C THR A 83 -8.52 7.52 6.53
N LYS A 84 -8.18 7.84 7.78
CA LYS A 84 -6.81 8.24 8.14
C LYS A 84 -5.78 7.18 7.73
N LYS A 85 -6.06 5.90 8.04
CA LYS A 85 -5.21 4.75 7.65
C LYS A 85 -5.05 4.66 6.12
N GLY A 86 -6.11 4.90 5.36
CA GLY A 86 -6.04 4.93 3.90
C GLY A 86 -5.28 6.12 3.34
N LEU A 87 -5.44 7.31 3.91
CA LEU A 87 -4.70 8.51 3.50
C LEU A 87 -3.18 8.37 3.75
N GLU A 88 -2.80 7.81 4.90
CA GLU A 88 -1.40 7.56 5.25
C GLU A 88 -0.73 6.49 4.37
N PHE A 89 -1.49 5.80 3.50
CA PHE A 89 -0.95 4.88 2.50
C PHE A 89 -0.42 5.61 1.25
N TYR A 90 -0.66 6.91 1.09
CA TYR A 90 -0.24 7.68 -0.09
C TYR A 90 1.27 7.60 -0.42
N PRO A 91 2.20 7.63 0.56
CA PRO A 91 3.63 7.46 0.26
C PRO A 91 3.94 6.13 -0.44
N VAL A 92 3.29 5.03 -0.05
CA VAL A 92 3.46 3.73 -0.70
C VAL A 92 2.97 3.77 -2.15
N MET A 93 1.83 4.43 -2.40
CA MET A 93 1.30 4.65 -3.74
C MET A 93 2.29 5.45 -4.60
N MET A 94 2.87 6.52 -4.05
CA MET A 94 3.86 7.34 -4.76
C MET A 94 5.14 6.56 -5.06
N SER A 95 5.63 5.72 -4.14
CA SER A 95 6.77 4.84 -4.41
C SER A 95 6.49 3.85 -5.55
N LEU A 96 5.27 3.31 -5.63
CA LEU A 96 4.87 2.44 -6.74
C LEU A 96 4.84 3.20 -8.07
N VAL A 97 4.27 4.42 -8.08
CA VAL A 97 4.27 5.31 -9.24
C VAL A 97 5.69 5.59 -9.71
N ALA A 98 6.58 6.03 -8.82
CA ALA A 98 7.96 6.38 -9.18
C ALA A 98 8.74 5.19 -9.75
N TRP A 99 8.49 3.97 -9.25
CA TRP A 99 9.09 2.76 -9.81
C TRP A 99 8.50 2.44 -11.19
N GLY A 100 7.17 2.55 -11.35
CA GLY A 100 6.49 2.32 -12.63
C GLY A 100 6.89 3.31 -13.70
N ASP A 101 6.97 4.60 -13.38
CA ASP A 101 7.39 5.67 -14.28
C ASP A 101 8.83 5.48 -14.79
N LYS A 102 9.66 4.74 -14.04
CA LYS A 102 11.04 4.45 -14.43
C LYS A 102 11.19 3.19 -15.30
N TRP A 103 10.37 2.17 -15.07
CA TRP A 103 10.61 0.82 -15.60
C TRP A 103 9.47 0.23 -16.42
N ALA A 104 8.28 0.84 -16.37
CA ALA A 104 7.05 0.28 -16.92
C ALA A 104 6.27 1.30 -17.78
N THR A 105 6.94 2.34 -18.26
CA THR A 105 6.41 3.26 -19.28
C THR A 105 6.69 2.73 -20.67
N ASP A 106 5.88 3.14 -21.64
CA ASP A 106 6.18 3.01 -23.06
C ASP A 106 7.08 4.17 -23.54
N GLU A 107 7.21 4.31 -24.85
CA GLU A 107 8.04 5.36 -25.47
C GLU A 107 7.52 6.78 -25.19
N ASP A 108 6.24 6.91 -24.81
CA ASP A 108 5.60 8.20 -24.53
C ASP A 108 5.82 8.67 -23.07
N GLY A 109 6.35 7.80 -22.21
CA GLY A 109 6.77 8.13 -20.84
C GLY A 109 5.68 7.99 -19.78
N ALA A 110 5.82 8.72 -18.67
CA ALA A 110 4.93 8.60 -17.52
C ALA A 110 3.50 9.12 -17.85
N PRO A 111 2.44 8.37 -17.54
CA PRO A 111 1.07 8.76 -17.90
C PRO A 111 0.51 9.92 -17.06
N LEU A 112 1.11 10.19 -15.88
CA LEU A 112 0.74 11.29 -14.99
C LEU A 112 1.99 11.93 -14.42
N GLU A 113 2.02 13.26 -14.40
CA GLU A 113 3.01 14.02 -13.65
C GLU A 113 2.42 14.54 -12.33
N TYR A 114 3.20 14.46 -11.25
CA TYR A 114 2.77 14.88 -9.93
C TYR A 114 3.48 16.17 -9.54
N ILE A 115 2.71 17.21 -9.19
CA ILE A 115 3.23 18.50 -8.74
C ILE A 115 3.06 18.62 -7.23
N HIS A 116 4.14 18.97 -6.52
CA HIS A 116 4.08 19.26 -5.10
C HIS A 116 3.42 20.63 -4.89
N LYS A 117 2.11 20.63 -4.58
CA LYS A 117 1.28 21.84 -4.49
C LYS A 117 1.91 23.01 -3.72
N PRO A 118 2.56 22.81 -2.55
CA PRO A 118 3.16 23.92 -1.80
C PRO A 118 4.31 24.64 -2.53
N CYS A 119 5.12 23.94 -3.34
CA CYS A 119 6.26 24.57 -4.03
C CYS A 119 6.08 24.70 -5.55
N GLY A 120 5.03 24.08 -6.13
CA GLY A 120 4.74 24.15 -7.56
C GLY A 120 5.66 23.34 -8.47
N ASN A 121 6.65 22.64 -7.91
CA ASN A 121 7.61 21.85 -8.68
C ASN A 121 7.12 20.42 -8.93
N LYS A 122 7.60 19.82 -10.03
CA LYS A 122 7.46 18.39 -10.28
C LYS A 122 8.07 17.62 -9.11
N MET A 123 7.27 16.75 -8.52
CA MET A 123 7.65 15.94 -7.38
C MET A 123 8.56 14.80 -7.83
N GLN A 124 9.58 14.52 -7.03
CA GLN A 124 10.29 13.24 -7.05
C GLN A 124 10.07 12.55 -5.71
N VAL A 125 9.78 11.26 -5.75
CA VAL A 125 9.62 10.46 -4.53
C VAL A 125 11.01 10.11 -4.01
N ALA A 126 11.27 10.45 -2.76
CA ALA A 126 12.49 10.07 -2.06
C ALA A 126 12.12 9.35 -0.76
N THR A 127 12.90 8.32 -0.41
CA THR A 127 12.90 7.75 0.94
C THR A 127 14.20 8.21 1.59
N GLN A 128 14.09 8.93 2.71
CA GLN A 128 15.22 9.55 3.38
C GLN A 128 15.22 9.19 4.87
N CYS A 129 16.40 9.23 5.48
CA CYS A 129 16.56 9.05 6.91
C CYS A 129 16.08 10.32 7.63
N ASN A 130 15.16 10.18 8.58
CA ASN A 130 14.63 11.32 9.35
C ASN A 130 15.63 11.95 10.33
N HIS A 131 16.84 11.39 10.48
CA HIS A 131 17.89 11.92 11.35
C HIS A 131 18.95 12.73 10.62
N CYS A 132 19.23 12.43 9.36
CA CYS A 132 20.31 13.07 8.58
C CYS A 132 19.91 13.45 7.15
N ASP A 133 18.67 13.19 6.75
CA ASP A 133 18.10 13.45 5.42
C ASP A 133 18.77 12.70 4.25
N GLU A 134 19.73 11.83 4.53
CA GLU A 134 20.39 10.98 3.53
C GLU A 134 19.43 9.93 2.92
N PRO A 135 19.62 9.56 1.64
CA PRO A 135 18.79 8.54 0.99
C PRO A 135 18.84 7.17 1.67
N VAL A 136 17.66 6.60 1.84
CA VAL A 136 17.46 5.23 2.31
C VAL A 136 17.37 4.29 1.11
N THR A 137 18.28 3.32 1.05
CA THR A 137 18.38 2.30 0.01
C THR A 137 18.53 0.91 0.64
N ALA A 138 18.46 -0.14 -0.18
CA ALA A 138 18.71 -1.50 0.29
C ALA A 138 20.13 -1.67 0.90
N PHE A 139 21.09 -0.82 0.52
CA PHE A 139 22.48 -0.90 0.96
C PHE A 139 22.81 0.04 2.13
N THR A 140 21.94 1.01 2.44
CA THR A 140 22.16 2.00 3.50
C THR A 140 21.33 1.73 4.76
N ILE A 141 20.55 0.64 4.79
CA ILE A 141 19.77 0.21 5.96
C ILE A 141 20.18 -1.19 6.40
N THR A 142 20.30 -1.37 7.71
CA THR A 142 20.43 -2.68 8.34
C THR A 142 19.17 -2.96 9.17
N PRO A 143 18.38 -3.99 8.84
CA PRO A 143 17.25 -4.37 9.66
C PRO A 143 17.73 -5.02 10.96
N ILE A 144 17.12 -4.62 12.08
CA ILE A 144 17.32 -5.23 13.39
C ILE A 144 16.01 -5.85 13.87
N LEU A 145 16.10 -6.84 14.76
CA LEU A 145 14.91 -7.49 15.32
C LEU A 145 14.11 -6.49 16.17
N GLY A 146 12.85 -6.26 15.77
CA GLY A 146 11.92 -5.44 16.52
C GLY A 146 11.17 -6.19 17.63
N PRO A 147 10.41 -5.48 18.47
CA PRO A 147 9.66 -6.08 19.59
C PRO A 147 8.70 -7.20 19.19
N GLY A 148 8.11 -7.12 17.99
CA GLY A 148 7.19 -8.15 17.50
C GLY A 148 7.81 -9.53 17.36
N ILE A 149 9.13 -9.61 17.10
CA ILE A 149 9.90 -10.86 17.09
C ILE A 149 10.41 -11.16 18.49
N LEU A 150 11.03 -10.17 19.16
CA LEU A 150 11.68 -10.36 20.46
C LEU A 150 10.71 -10.83 21.56
N GLU A 151 9.50 -10.29 21.62
CA GLU A 151 8.50 -10.71 22.63
C GLU A 151 7.94 -12.10 22.33
N LYS A 152 7.81 -12.48 21.06
CA LYS A 152 7.43 -13.85 20.68
C LYS A 152 8.51 -14.86 21.04
N ALA A 153 9.78 -14.48 20.89
CA ALA A 153 10.92 -15.29 21.33
C ALA A 153 10.83 -15.58 22.82
N LYS A 154 10.60 -14.55 23.64
CA LYS A 154 10.47 -14.66 25.10
C LYS A 154 9.32 -15.59 25.51
N ARG A 155 8.24 -15.64 24.74
CA ARG A 155 7.08 -16.52 24.98
C ARG A 155 7.24 -17.94 24.41
N GLY A 156 8.36 -18.24 23.73
CA GLY A 156 8.57 -19.54 23.07
C GLY A 156 7.70 -19.76 21.83
N GLU A 157 7.15 -18.70 21.24
CA GLU A 157 6.22 -18.74 20.09
C GLU A 157 6.91 -18.65 18.72
N LEU A 158 8.24 -18.46 18.70
CA LEU A 158 8.95 -18.33 17.42
C LEU A 158 9.15 -19.70 16.79
N VAL A 159 8.44 -19.89 15.67
CA VAL A 159 8.70 -20.99 14.74
C VAL A 159 9.72 -20.46 13.71
N ASP A 160 10.95 -20.95 13.82
CA ASP A 160 11.94 -20.98 12.73
C ASP A 160 12.27 -19.63 12.06
N PHE A 161 12.65 -18.63 12.86
CA PHE A 161 13.34 -17.42 12.38
C PHE A 161 14.86 -17.62 12.35
N ASP A 162 15.34 -18.85 12.09
CA ASP A 162 16.76 -19.23 12.12
C ASP A 162 17.53 -18.77 10.88
N ASN A 163 17.28 -17.53 10.52
CA ASN A 163 17.75 -16.93 9.28
C ASN A 163 18.38 -15.56 9.62
N GLN A 164 19.26 -15.59 10.63
CA GLN A 164 20.17 -14.49 10.96
C GLN A 164 21.05 -14.08 9.75
N ASP A 165 21.02 -14.86 8.66
CA ASP A 165 21.75 -14.65 7.42
C ASP A 165 20.95 -13.98 6.28
N ILE A 166 19.61 -13.85 6.33
CA ILE A 166 18.82 -13.27 5.20
C ILE A 166 19.27 -11.85 4.85
N TYR A 167 19.71 -11.08 5.85
CA TYR A 167 20.09 -9.68 5.66
C TYR A 167 21.60 -9.47 5.55
N LYS A 168 22.42 -10.52 5.71
CA LYS A 168 23.88 -10.42 5.49
C LYS A 168 24.24 -10.35 4.01
N SER A 169 23.34 -10.79 3.12
CA SER A 169 23.58 -10.91 1.68
C SER A 169 23.34 -9.64 0.86
N ILE A 170 22.83 -8.54 1.46
CA ILE A 170 22.76 -7.22 0.79
C ILE A 170 24.08 -6.47 1.02
N LYS A 171 25.18 -7.14 0.69
CA LYS A 171 26.52 -6.58 0.60
C LYS A 171 27.14 -7.09 -0.69
N GLN A 172 26.74 -6.48 -1.81
CA GLN A 172 27.54 -6.36 -3.03
C GLN A 172 26.87 -5.35 -3.97
#